data_AF-A0A7W1FSD0-F1
#
_entry.id   AF-A0A7W1FSD0-F1
#
_cell.length_a   1.000
_cell.length_b   1.000
_cell.length_c   1.000
_cell.angle_alpha   90.00
_cell.angle_beta   90.00
_cell.angle_gamma   90.00
#
_symmetry.space_group_name_H-M   'P 1'
#
loop_
_entity.id
_entity.type
_entity.pdbx_description
1 polymer ?
#
loop_
_entity_poly.entity_id
_entity_poly.type
_entity_poly.pdbx_seq_one_letter_code
_entity_poly.pdbx_strand_id
1 'polypeptide(L)' 'LEALQRKGELTPAQAAMETSLTVNEADEMLEDLAAKGHLDVRVRGGGLFYGLWETDSKAERRRLGDE' A
#
# COMPACT_ATOMS: atom_id res chain seq x y z
N LEU A 1 5.43 8.28 4.71
CA LEU A 1 4.23 7.44 4.42
C LEU A 1 3.92 6.55 5.63
N GLU A 2 3.49 7.13 6.75
CA GLU A 2 3.14 6.35 7.97
C GLU A 2 1.85 5.54 7.81
N ALA A 3 0.96 5.95 6.90
CA ALA A 3 -0.31 5.29 6.61
C ALA A 3 -0.14 3.85 6.07
N LEU A 4 0.86 3.61 5.20
CA LEU A 4 1.18 2.27 4.67
C LEU A 4 1.71 1.33 5.77
N GLN A 5 2.49 1.85 6.72
CA GLN A 5 3.05 1.03 7.82
C GLN A 5 1.99 0.54 8.82
N ARG A 6 0.89 1.30 9.00
CA ARG A 6 -0.19 0.93 9.92
C ARG A 6 -1.23 0.00 9.30
N LYS A 7 -1.61 0.21 8.04
CA LYS A 7 -2.74 -0.51 7.38
C LYS A 7 -2.29 -1.66 6.48
N GLY A 8 -0.99 -1.74 6.12
CA GLY A 8 -0.44 -2.77 5.23
C GLY A 8 -0.77 -2.54 3.74
N GLU A 9 -1.93 -1.97 3.44
CA GLU A 9 -2.39 -1.57 2.10
C GLU A 9 -3.03 -0.17 2.17
N LEU A 10 -2.93 0.61 1.07
CA LEU A 10 -3.40 1.98 0.96
C LEU A 10 -4.04 2.23 -0.41
N THR A 11 -5.16 2.95 -0.44
CA THR A 11 -5.79 3.44 -1.68
C THR A 11 -5.37 4.89 -1.95
N PRO A 12 -5.43 5.38 -3.20
CA PRO A 12 -5.17 6.80 -3.51
C PRO A 12 -6.02 7.77 -2.69
N ALA A 13 -7.31 7.42 -2.49
CA ALA A 13 -8.21 8.20 -1.65
C ALA A 13 -7.74 8.26 -0.18
N GLN A 14 -7.30 7.12 0.40
CA GLN A 14 -6.76 7.12 1.76
C GLN A 14 -5.45 7.88 1.86
N ALA A 15 -4.57 7.79 0.85
CA ALA A 15 -3.32 8.54 0.81
C ALA A 15 -3.59 10.06 0.78
N ALA A 16 -4.54 10.49 -0.04
CA ALA A 16 -4.99 11.88 -0.10
C ALA A 16 -5.57 12.36 1.25
N MET A 17 -6.34 11.52 1.96
CA MET A 17 -6.87 11.88 3.28
C MET A 17 -5.80 12.03 4.37
N GLU A 18 -4.72 11.26 4.28
CA GLU A 18 -3.62 11.24 5.26
C GLU A 18 -2.50 12.25 4.88
N THR A 19 -2.63 12.92 3.75
CA THR A 19 -1.69 13.92 3.24
C THR A 19 -2.44 15.19 2.84
N SER A 20 -1.74 16.20 2.34
CA SER A 20 -2.39 17.39 1.77
C SER A 20 -2.58 17.29 0.25
N LEU A 21 -2.49 16.08 -0.31
CA LEU A 21 -2.59 15.83 -1.75
C LEU A 21 -4.04 15.60 -2.18
N THR A 22 -4.35 15.95 -3.43
CA THR A 22 -5.58 15.50 -4.09
C THR A 22 -5.52 14.00 -4.39
N VAL A 23 -6.67 13.39 -4.70
CA VAL A 23 -6.74 11.96 -5.07
C VAL A 23 -5.87 11.64 -6.28
N ASN A 24 -5.86 12.51 -7.30
CA ASN A 24 -5.04 12.30 -8.49
C ASN A 24 -3.54 12.42 -8.19
N GLU A 25 -3.12 13.43 -7.41
CA GLU A 25 -1.70 13.58 -7.04
C GLU A 25 -1.21 12.40 -6.20
N ALA A 26 -2.07 11.90 -5.31
CA ALA A 26 -1.78 10.70 -4.54
C ALA A 26 -1.71 9.44 -5.43
N ASP A 27 -2.57 9.34 -6.44
CA ASP A 27 -2.58 8.24 -7.41
C ASP A 27 -1.27 8.21 -8.23
N GLU A 28 -0.89 9.34 -8.83
CA GLU A 28 0.36 9.47 -9.60
C GLU A 28 1.59 9.16 -8.74
N MET A 29 1.62 9.63 -7.50
CA MET A 29 2.72 9.34 -6.57
C MET A 29 2.80 7.84 -6.24
N LEU A 30 1.65 7.18 -6.02
CA LEU A 30 1.61 5.76 -5.70
C LEU A 30 1.98 4.90 -6.92
N GLU A 31 1.54 5.28 -8.12
CA GLU A 31 1.98 4.65 -9.38
C GLU A 31 3.48 4.79 -9.58
N ASP A 32 4.06 5.97 -9.36
CA ASP A 32 5.51 6.19 -9.50
C ASP A 32 6.31 5.31 -8.54
N LEU A 33 5.86 5.18 -7.29
CA LEU A 33 6.47 4.30 -6.30
C LEU A 33 6.34 2.82 -6.69
N ALA A 34 5.19 2.41 -7.23
CA ALA A 34 4.98 1.05 -7.73
C ALA A 34 5.86 0.75 -8.95
N ALA A 35 5.96 1.70 -9.90
CA ALA A 35 6.80 1.58 -11.09
C ALA A 35 8.29 1.46 -10.74
N LYS A 36 8.72 2.12 -9.65
CA LYS A 36 10.07 1.98 -9.07
C LYS A 36 10.26 0.70 -8.25
N GLY A 37 9.23 -0.12 -8.12
CA GLY A 37 9.25 -1.39 -7.37
C GLY A 37 9.11 -1.23 -5.86
N HIS A 38 8.78 -0.05 -5.35
CA HIS A 38 8.62 0.14 -3.90
C HIS A 38 7.27 -0.38 -3.37
N LEU A 39 6.28 -0.49 -4.25
CA LEU A 39 4.91 -0.90 -3.91
C LEU A 39 4.43 -2.02 -4.82
N ASP A 40 3.63 -2.92 -4.25
CA ASP A 40 2.86 -3.93 -4.97
C ASP A 40 1.44 -3.39 -5.25
N VAL A 41 0.94 -3.59 -6.47
CA VAL A 41 -0.38 -3.10 -6.89
C VAL A 41 -1.35 -4.28 -6.96
N ARG A 42 -2.48 -4.15 -6.26
CA ARG A 42 -3.53 -5.17 -6.21
C ARG A 42 -4.86 -4.55 -6.60
N VAL A 43 -5.60 -5.24 -7.46
CA VAL A 43 -6.95 -4.87 -7.85
C VAL A 43 -7.96 -5.70 -7.06
N ARG A 44 -8.86 -5.04 -6.33
CA ARG A 44 -9.96 -5.72 -5.61
C ARG A 44 -11.26 -4.93 -5.78
N GLY A 45 -12.32 -5.59 -6.22
CA GLY A 45 -13.65 -4.97 -6.34
C GLY A 45 -13.68 -3.72 -7.24
N GLY A 46 -12.77 -3.63 -8.22
CA GLY A 46 -12.66 -2.47 -9.12
C GLY A 46 -11.82 -1.30 -8.58
N GLY A 47 -11.23 -1.42 -7.38
CA GLY A 47 -10.31 -0.42 -6.82
C GLY A 47 -8.85 -0.87 -6.83
N LEU A 48 -7.95 0.11 -6.89
CA LEU A 48 -6.50 -0.07 -6.75
C LEU A 48 -6.07 0.03 -5.29
N PHE A 49 -5.27 -0.95 -4.87
CA PHE A 49 -4.68 -1.03 -3.54
C PHE A 49 -3.17 -1.16 -3.68
N TYR A 50 -2.44 -0.31 -2.96
CA TYR A 50 -0.99 -0.28 -2.95
C TYR A 50 -0.50 -0.80 -1.60
N GLY A 51 0.35 -1.83 -1.61
CA GLY A 51 1.01 -2.35 -0.42
C GLY A 51 2.51 -2.11 -0.48
N LEU A 52 3.20 -2.07 0.67
CA LEU A 52 4.66 -2.11 0.66
C LEU A 52 5.12 -3.40 -0.02
N TRP A 53 6.14 -3.31 -0.87
CA TRP A 53 6.79 -4.51 -1.38
C TRP A 53 7.48 -5.23 -0.21
N GLU A 54 6.81 -6.23 0.35
CA GLU A 54 7.44 -7.12 1.31
C GLU A 54 8.36 -8.06 0.54
N THR A 55 9.68 -7.93 0.77
CA THR A 55 10.50 -9.14 0.86
C THR A 55 10.02 -9.91 2.09
N ASP A 56 8.89 -10.60 1.95
CA ASP A 56 8.41 -11.73 2.77
C ASP A 56 8.68 -11.68 4.29
N SER A 57 8.53 -10.54 4.95
CA SER A 57 8.89 -10.41 6.39
C SER A 57 7.69 -10.21 7.32
N LYS A 58 6.45 -10.26 6.80
CA LYS A 58 5.23 -10.26 7.65
C LYS A 58 4.19 -11.31 7.28
N ALA A 59 4.36 -12.04 6.17
CA ALA A 59 3.66 -13.32 5.98
C ALA A 59 4.08 -14.35 7.06
N GLU A 60 5.28 -14.21 7.64
CA GLU A 60 5.79 -15.09 8.69
C GLU A 60 5.20 -14.85 10.10
N ARG A 61 4.42 -13.77 10.33
CA ARG A 61 3.70 -13.60 11.61
C ARG A 61 2.33 -14.29 11.66
N ARG A 62 1.87 -14.88 10.56
CA ARG A 62 0.72 -15.79 10.53
C ARG A 62 1.11 -17.26 10.56
N ARG A 63 2.40 -17.57 10.72
CA ARG A 63 2.94 -18.94 10.87
C ARG A 63 3.52 -19.25 12.25
N LEU A 64 3.58 -18.26 13.14
CA LEU A 64 4.05 -18.41 14.52
C LEU A 64 2.89 -18.21 15.51
N GLY A 65 1.76 -18.85 15.21
CA GLY A 65 0.55 -18.85 16.05
C GLY A 65 -0.24 -20.16 15.98
N ASP A 66 0.33 -21.20 15.36
CA ASP A 66 -0.14 -22.57 15.45
C ASP A 66 1.09 -23.42 15.81
N GLU A 67 0.97 -24.09 16.96
CA GLU A 67 1.94 -24.90 17.74
C GLU A 67 2.79 -24.18 18.80
#